data_AF-A0A7V1I5F5-F1
#
_entry.id   AF-A0A7V1I5F5-F1
#
_cell.length_a   1.000
_cell.length_b   1.000
_cell.length_c   1.000
_cell.angle_alpha   90.00
_cell.angle_beta   90.00
_cell.angle_gamma   90.00
#
_symmetry.space_group_name_H-M   'P 1'
#
loop_
_entity.id
_entity.type
_entity.pdbx_description
1 polymer ?
#
loop_
_entity_poly.entity_id
_entity_poly.type
_entity_poly.pdbx_seq_one_letter_code
_entity_poly.pdbx_strand_id
1 'polypeptide(L)'
;MRKSGLMLSILVMAIFLVVTSAMTLTFTMNPTQLQSLYETWENPDSAGTYLNPVQPITGGVKYTGNVLTGASGFGQIQIGANFWGKPYEGSADEEPSNVDLGMGSLKGYDEYALIIENVNESPWMFNLYFNVGWTDYGETNYYAQNTWTTIYPHERRTLMLDFGHAQVWGGDYEGDWVDLNSLDVNWEHITNIGLNIGGNMPVGPDDYTFEVKVYPVPEPASILLLGSSLFGLGLFGRKFRKV
;
A
#
# COMPACT_ATOMS: atom_id res chain seq x y z
N MET A 1 37.90 -38.44 12.40
CA MET A 1 36.75 -38.09 11.53
C MET A 1 35.58 -37.41 12.26
N ARG A 2 35.72 -36.92 13.51
CA ARG A 2 34.63 -36.23 14.26
C ARG A 2 34.66 -34.68 14.18
N LYS A 3 35.79 -34.08 13.78
CA LYS A 3 35.97 -32.61 13.79
C LYS A 3 35.42 -31.92 12.53
N SER A 4 35.36 -32.62 11.40
CA SER A 4 34.85 -32.11 10.12
C SER A 4 33.33 -31.95 10.10
N GLY A 5 32.58 -32.82 10.79
CA GLY A 5 31.13 -32.68 10.93
C GLY A 5 30.73 -31.46 11.75
N LEU A 6 31.42 -31.22 12.88
CA LEU A 6 31.15 -30.07 13.76
C LEU A 6 31.43 -28.73 13.06
N MET A 7 32.51 -28.64 12.27
CA MET A 7 32.82 -27.43 11.51
C MET A 7 31.80 -27.15 10.40
N LEU A 8 31.26 -28.19 9.74
CA LEU A 8 30.21 -28.01 8.74
C LEU A 8 28.89 -27.55 9.39
N SER A 9 28.54 -28.06 10.57
CA SER A 9 27.35 -27.63 11.33
C SER A 9 27.46 -26.16 11.78
N ILE A 10 28.62 -25.75 12.29
CA ILE A 10 28.87 -24.36 12.69
C ILE A 10 28.86 -23.43 11.48
N LEU A 11 29.41 -23.86 10.34
CA LEU A 11 29.39 -23.08 9.10
C LEU A 11 27.96 -22.91 8.57
N VAL A 12 27.14 -23.96 8.58
CA VAL A 12 25.72 -23.88 8.19
C VAL A 12 24.94 -22.95 9.15
N MET A 13 25.17 -23.07 10.46
CA MET A 13 24.51 -22.22 11.46
C MET A 13 24.96 -20.75 11.36
N ALA A 14 26.24 -20.50 11.06
CA ALA A 14 26.77 -19.16 10.80
C ALA A 14 26.23 -18.57 9.49
N ILE A 15 26.04 -19.36 8.44
CA ILE A 15 25.40 -18.92 7.20
C ILE A 15 23.92 -18.55 7.45
N PHE A 16 23.22 -19.29 8.31
CA PHE A 16 21.86 -18.93 8.75
C PHE A 16 21.80 -17.67 9.64
N LEU A 17 22.86 -17.38 10.40
CA LEU A 17 22.97 -16.19 11.25
C LEU A 17 23.40 -14.92 10.50
N VAL A 18 23.99 -15.04 9.31
CA VAL A 18 24.58 -13.91 8.57
C VAL A 18 23.60 -13.28 7.56
N VAL A 19 22.43 -13.85 7.33
CA VAL A 19 21.40 -13.26 6.44
C VAL A 19 20.03 -13.24 7.11
N THR A 20 19.92 -12.46 8.19
CA THR A 20 18.63 -11.91 8.61
C THR A 20 18.68 -10.41 8.36
N SER A 21 18.61 -10.00 7.08
CA SER A 21 18.04 -8.69 6.81
C SER A 21 16.64 -8.73 7.42
N ALA A 22 16.34 -7.80 8.34
CA ALA A 22 14.98 -7.62 8.82
C ALA A 22 14.08 -7.57 7.57
N MET A 23 13.14 -8.50 7.48
CA MET A 23 12.24 -8.52 6.34
C MET A 23 11.25 -7.39 6.55
N THR A 24 11.19 -6.48 5.60
CA THR A 24 10.17 -5.45 5.54
C THR A 24 8.79 -6.13 5.49
N LEU A 25 7.93 -5.77 6.43
CA LEU A 25 6.55 -6.22 6.50
C LEU A 25 5.68 -5.27 5.67
N THR A 26 5.28 -5.73 4.49
CA THR A 26 4.49 -4.96 3.54
C THR A 26 2.99 -5.16 3.77
N PHE A 27 2.27 -4.08 4.04
CA PHE A 27 0.82 -4.06 3.92
C PHE A 27 0.44 -3.97 2.44
N THR A 28 -0.50 -4.78 2.01
CA THR A 28 -1.08 -4.71 0.67
C THR A 28 -2.56 -5.04 0.74
N MET A 29 -3.36 -4.32 -0.03
CA MET A 29 -4.79 -4.63 -0.12
C MET A 29 -5.00 -5.89 -0.96
N ASN A 30 -5.87 -6.79 -0.50
CA ASN A 30 -6.30 -7.92 -1.29
C ASN A 30 -7.24 -7.47 -2.45
N PRO A 31 -7.50 -8.31 -3.47
CA PRO A 31 -8.32 -7.92 -4.61
C PRO A 31 -9.74 -7.46 -4.26
N THR A 32 -10.35 -8.02 -3.21
CA THR A 32 -11.68 -7.61 -2.74
C THR A 32 -11.65 -6.20 -2.12
N GLN A 33 -10.63 -5.89 -1.33
CA GLN A 33 -10.43 -4.55 -0.76
C GLN A 33 -10.14 -3.51 -1.86
N LEU A 34 -9.32 -3.87 -2.85
CA LEU A 34 -9.08 -3.00 -4.01
C LEU A 34 -10.38 -2.74 -4.79
N GLN A 35 -11.26 -3.74 -4.90
CA GLN A 35 -12.54 -3.58 -5.60
C GLN A 35 -13.51 -2.64 -4.88
N SER A 36 -13.39 -2.49 -3.57
CA SER A 36 -14.22 -1.57 -2.78
C SER A 36 -13.73 -0.11 -2.77
N LEU A 37 -12.58 0.20 -3.36
CA LEU A 37 -12.10 1.58 -3.42
C LEU A 37 -12.95 2.42 -4.38
N TYR A 38 -13.05 3.71 -4.08
CA TYR A 38 -13.82 4.67 -4.84
C TYR A 38 -13.10 6.02 -4.90
N GLU A 39 -13.65 6.95 -5.67
CA GLU A 39 -13.12 8.32 -5.75
C GLU A 39 -13.36 9.06 -4.44
N THR A 40 -12.28 9.50 -3.79
CA THR A 40 -12.37 10.20 -2.50
C THR A 40 -12.11 11.69 -2.63
N TRP A 41 -11.38 12.11 -3.66
CA TRP A 41 -11.07 13.50 -3.93
C TRP A 41 -10.54 13.67 -5.38
N GLU A 42 -10.65 14.87 -5.92
CA GLU A 42 -10.13 15.27 -7.24
C GLU A 42 -9.40 16.61 -7.13
N ASN A 43 -8.44 16.88 -8.02
CA ASN A 43 -7.83 18.19 -8.16
C ASN A 43 -7.49 18.47 -9.62
N PRO A 44 -7.94 19.58 -10.22
CA PRO A 44 -8.75 20.64 -9.61
C PRO A 44 -10.17 20.19 -9.24
N ASP A 45 -10.73 20.80 -8.19
CA ASP A 45 -12.10 20.54 -7.76
C ASP A 45 -13.09 20.87 -8.89
N SER A 46 -14.11 20.03 -9.06
CA SER A 46 -15.16 20.19 -10.07
C SER A 46 -14.64 20.27 -11.51
N ALA A 47 -13.46 19.69 -11.77
CA ALA A 47 -12.89 19.70 -13.11
C ALA A 47 -13.68 18.81 -14.07
N GLY A 48 -14.44 17.84 -13.55
CA GLY A 48 -15.08 16.78 -14.32
C GLY A 48 -14.21 15.52 -14.42
N THR A 49 -13.23 15.38 -13.51
CA THR A 49 -12.55 14.12 -13.23
C THR A 49 -13.60 13.13 -12.72
N TYR A 50 -13.48 11.86 -13.09
CA TYR A 50 -14.41 10.84 -12.60
C TYR A 50 -13.79 9.45 -12.65
N LEU A 51 -14.24 8.59 -11.72
CA LEU A 51 -13.99 7.16 -11.72
C LEU A 51 -15.18 6.36 -12.30
N ASN A 52 -14.93 5.51 -13.30
CA ASN A 52 -15.91 4.51 -13.74
C ASN A 52 -16.03 3.37 -12.72
N PRO A 53 -17.13 2.58 -12.74
CA PRO A 53 -17.26 1.41 -11.89
C PRO A 53 -16.04 0.47 -11.96
N VAL A 54 -15.47 0.15 -10.79
CA VAL A 54 -14.26 -0.68 -10.67
C VAL A 54 -14.52 -2.08 -11.20
N GLN A 55 -13.62 -2.57 -12.07
CA GLN A 55 -13.78 -3.87 -12.72
C GLN A 55 -12.86 -4.91 -12.06
N PRO A 56 -13.38 -6.05 -11.57
CA PRO A 56 -12.53 -7.12 -11.08
C PRO A 56 -11.76 -7.79 -12.23
N ILE A 57 -10.51 -8.16 -11.99
CA ILE A 57 -9.70 -8.96 -12.92
C ILE A 57 -9.01 -10.09 -12.15
N THR A 58 -8.37 -11.01 -12.88
CA THR A 58 -7.61 -12.09 -12.24
C THR A 58 -6.50 -11.54 -11.34
N GLY A 59 -6.63 -11.75 -10.04
CA GLY A 59 -5.63 -11.39 -9.04
C GLY A 59 -5.58 -9.91 -8.66
N GLY A 60 -6.50 -9.06 -9.13
CA GLY A 60 -6.48 -7.62 -8.86
C GLY A 60 -7.74 -6.92 -9.38
N VAL A 61 -7.62 -5.62 -9.66
CA VAL A 61 -8.71 -4.81 -10.20
C VAL A 61 -8.24 -3.93 -11.34
N LYS A 62 -9.19 -3.42 -12.12
CA LYS A 62 -8.97 -2.43 -13.16
C LYS A 62 -9.76 -1.17 -12.84
N TYR A 63 -9.05 -0.04 -12.78
CA TYR A 63 -9.63 1.29 -12.68
C TYR A 63 -9.60 1.95 -14.05
N THR A 64 -10.71 2.61 -14.37
CA THR A 64 -10.83 3.42 -15.58
C THR A 64 -11.54 4.71 -15.23
N GLY A 65 -11.22 5.80 -15.91
CA GLY A 65 -11.82 7.09 -15.59
C GLY A 65 -11.20 8.20 -16.40
N ASN A 66 -11.37 9.43 -15.97
CA ASN A 66 -10.77 10.60 -16.60
C ASN A 66 -10.16 11.52 -15.54
N VAL A 67 -9.03 12.14 -15.84
CA VAL A 67 -8.38 13.16 -15.00
C VAL A 67 -8.19 14.44 -15.80
N LEU A 68 -8.89 15.50 -15.40
CA LEU A 68 -8.75 16.80 -16.05
C LEU A 68 -7.70 17.66 -15.35
N THR A 69 -6.91 18.36 -16.15
CA THR A 69 -5.84 19.24 -15.65
C THR A 69 -6.32 20.67 -15.47
N GLY A 70 -5.82 21.33 -14.43
CA GLY A 70 -5.94 22.78 -14.30
C GLY A 70 -5.05 23.53 -15.29
N ALA A 71 -5.14 24.87 -15.26
CA ALA A 71 -4.30 25.74 -16.09
C ALA A 71 -2.77 25.56 -15.85
N SER A 72 -2.39 24.96 -14.72
CA SER A 72 -1.01 24.62 -14.37
C SER A 72 -0.50 23.32 -15.03
N GLY A 73 -1.37 22.53 -15.67
CA GLY A 73 -1.05 21.19 -16.18
C GLY A 73 -1.04 20.09 -15.13
N PHE A 74 -1.35 20.42 -13.88
CA PHE A 74 -1.55 19.42 -12.84
C PHE A 74 -3.01 18.97 -12.79
N GLY A 75 -3.23 17.67 -12.73
CA GLY A 75 -4.54 17.05 -12.51
C GLY A 75 -4.37 15.72 -11.80
N GLN A 76 -5.31 15.36 -10.92
CA GLN A 76 -5.33 14.05 -10.28
C GLN A 76 -6.73 13.62 -9.85
N ILE A 77 -6.87 12.30 -9.73
CA ILE A 77 -7.93 11.64 -8.99
C ILE A 77 -7.30 10.86 -7.83
N GLN A 78 -7.90 10.98 -6.65
CA GLN A 78 -7.60 10.18 -5.49
C GLN A 78 -8.60 9.03 -5.39
N ILE A 79 -8.10 7.80 -5.41
CA ILE A 79 -8.89 6.58 -5.30
C ILE A 79 -8.49 5.90 -4.00
N GLY A 80 -9.46 5.67 -3.12
CA GLY A 80 -9.19 5.03 -1.84
C GLY A 80 -10.43 4.57 -1.12
N ALA A 81 -10.21 4.07 0.07
CA ALA A 81 -11.26 3.81 1.03
C ALA A 81 -11.42 5.09 1.84
N ASN A 82 -12.24 6.05 1.38
CA ASN A 82 -12.65 7.10 2.31
C ASN A 82 -13.46 6.37 3.38
N PHE A 83 -13.07 6.46 4.63
CA PHE A 83 -13.87 5.87 5.69
C PHE A 83 -15.00 6.81 6.12
N TRP A 84 -15.62 7.45 5.12
CA TRP A 84 -16.75 8.36 5.22
C TRP A 84 -18.00 7.69 4.64
N GLY A 85 -18.09 6.37 4.82
CA GLY A 85 -19.12 5.52 4.27
C GLY A 85 -19.69 4.60 5.34
N LYS A 86 -20.92 4.12 5.11
CA LYS A 86 -21.58 3.19 6.03
C LYS A 86 -20.76 1.90 6.16
N PRO A 87 -20.37 1.46 7.36
CA PRO A 87 -19.81 0.13 7.52
C PRO A 87 -20.86 -0.93 7.17
N TYR A 88 -20.42 -2.19 7.04
CA TYR A 88 -21.33 -3.30 6.81
C TYR A 88 -22.30 -3.42 8.00
N GLU A 89 -23.60 -3.28 7.75
CA GLU A 89 -24.69 -3.12 8.76
C GLU A 89 -24.76 -1.74 9.48
N GLY A 90 -23.99 -0.76 9.03
CA GLY A 90 -23.86 0.57 9.61
C GLY A 90 -24.72 1.68 9.00
N SER A 91 -24.61 2.89 9.56
CA SER A 91 -25.35 4.09 9.17
C SER A 91 -24.50 5.14 8.42
N ALA A 92 -25.14 6.15 7.80
CA ALA A 92 -24.47 7.19 6.97
C ALA A 92 -23.49 8.06 7.75
N ASP A 93 -23.65 8.08 9.07
CA ASP A 93 -22.95 8.96 9.99
C ASP A 93 -21.85 8.20 10.74
N GLU A 94 -21.57 6.95 10.37
CA GLU A 94 -20.47 6.18 10.93
C GLU A 94 -19.21 6.44 10.09
N GLU A 95 -18.13 6.86 10.77
CA GLU A 95 -16.77 6.99 10.23
C GLU A 95 -15.99 5.71 10.58
N PRO A 96 -16.13 4.60 9.83
CA PRO A 96 -15.48 3.34 10.20
C PRO A 96 -13.95 3.45 10.21
N SER A 97 -13.26 2.65 11.00
CA SER A 97 -11.81 2.49 10.86
C SER A 97 -11.45 1.52 9.73
N ASN A 98 -10.16 1.47 9.37
CA ASN A 98 -9.57 0.36 8.61
C ASN A 98 -9.87 -1.02 9.22
N VAL A 99 -10.02 -1.12 10.54
CA VAL A 99 -10.41 -2.37 11.20
C VAL A 99 -11.89 -2.69 10.93
N ASP A 100 -12.78 -1.69 11.00
CA ASP A 100 -14.22 -1.86 10.83
C ASP A 100 -14.60 -2.25 9.39
N LEU A 101 -13.79 -1.86 8.40
CA LEU A 101 -13.96 -2.29 7.00
C LEU A 101 -13.21 -3.60 6.67
N GLY A 102 -12.66 -4.29 7.67
CA GLY A 102 -11.96 -5.57 7.48
C GLY A 102 -10.62 -5.43 6.75
N MET A 103 -10.02 -4.24 6.75
CA MET A 103 -8.66 -3.99 6.25
C MET A 103 -7.59 -4.30 7.29
N GLY A 104 -7.97 -4.27 8.58
CA GLY A 104 -7.07 -4.56 9.70
C GLY A 104 -6.13 -3.40 10.02
N SER A 105 -5.45 -3.48 11.15
CA SER A 105 -4.48 -2.46 11.59
C SER A 105 -3.24 -2.43 10.69
N LEU A 106 -2.67 -1.25 10.49
CA LEU A 106 -1.35 -1.08 9.87
C LEU A 106 -0.19 -1.25 10.87
N LYS A 107 -0.50 -1.50 12.14
CA LYS A 107 0.50 -1.66 13.20
C LYS A 107 1.39 -2.87 12.92
N GLY A 108 2.70 -2.63 12.91
CA GLY A 108 3.71 -3.66 12.68
C GLY A 108 4.00 -3.94 11.21
N TYR A 109 3.38 -3.22 10.28
CA TYR A 109 3.87 -3.10 8.91
C TYR A 109 4.89 -1.96 8.85
N ASP A 110 5.86 -2.11 7.95
CA ASP A 110 6.90 -1.11 7.67
C ASP A 110 6.53 -0.23 6.47
N GLU A 111 5.62 -0.72 5.61
CA GLU A 111 5.25 -0.04 4.38
C GLU A 111 3.85 -0.46 3.89
N TYR A 112 3.30 0.35 2.98
CA TYR A 112 2.14 0.00 2.16
C TYR A 112 2.55 -0.02 0.69
N ALA A 113 2.26 -1.12 -0.02
CA ALA A 113 2.66 -1.28 -1.41
C ALA A 113 1.56 -1.86 -2.30
N LEU A 114 1.61 -1.48 -3.58
CA LEU A 114 0.75 -2.00 -4.65
C LEU A 114 1.56 -2.17 -5.93
N ILE A 115 1.15 -3.12 -6.76
CA ILE A 115 1.65 -3.28 -8.12
C ILE A 115 0.69 -2.57 -9.07
N ILE A 116 1.20 -1.62 -9.85
CA ILE A 116 0.43 -0.84 -10.83
C ILE A 116 0.92 -1.16 -12.22
N GLU A 117 0.00 -1.48 -13.12
CA GLU A 117 0.21 -1.60 -14.56
C GLU A 117 -0.52 -0.46 -15.27
N ASN A 118 0.25 0.35 -15.99
CA ASN A 118 -0.29 1.39 -16.85
C ASN A 118 -0.73 0.77 -18.19
N VAL A 119 -2.02 0.71 -18.49
CA VAL A 119 -2.55 0.12 -19.73
C VAL A 119 -2.74 1.17 -20.82
N ASN A 120 -2.56 2.45 -20.48
CA ASN A 120 -2.71 3.56 -21.41
C ASN A 120 -1.64 3.56 -22.50
N GLU A 121 -1.91 4.32 -23.57
CA GLU A 121 -0.96 4.60 -24.65
C GLU A 121 0.07 5.69 -24.27
N SER A 122 -0.13 6.39 -23.15
CA SER A 122 0.71 7.47 -22.64
C SER A 122 1.28 7.17 -21.24
N PRO A 123 2.41 7.79 -20.85
CA PRO A 123 2.90 7.71 -19.47
C PRO A 123 1.93 8.42 -18.52
N TRP A 124 1.74 7.84 -17.33
CA TRP A 124 0.94 8.41 -16.25
C TRP A 124 1.75 8.44 -14.95
N MET A 125 1.45 9.37 -14.04
CA MET A 125 2.07 9.39 -12.71
C MET A 125 1.11 8.85 -11.66
N PHE A 126 1.73 8.22 -10.67
CA PHE A 126 1.04 7.50 -9.61
C PHE A 126 1.76 7.72 -8.29
N ASN A 127 1.01 7.74 -7.19
CA ASN A 127 1.59 7.61 -5.86
C ASN A 127 0.61 6.86 -4.95
N LEU A 128 1.10 6.41 -3.80
CA LEU A 128 0.33 5.78 -2.74
C LEU A 128 0.19 6.76 -1.59
N TYR A 129 -0.95 6.72 -0.93
CA TYR A 129 -1.22 7.58 0.22
C TYR A 129 -2.02 6.84 1.29
N PHE A 130 -1.96 7.37 2.51
CA PHE A 130 -2.99 7.18 3.52
C PHE A 130 -3.20 8.47 4.31
N ASN A 131 -4.31 8.55 5.03
CA ASN A 131 -4.62 9.61 5.97
C ASN A 131 -4.93 9.03 7.35
N VAL A 132 -4.57 9.76 8.40
CA VAL A 132 -4.85 9.45 9.81
C VAL A 132 -5.50 10.68 10.44
N GLY A 133 -6.40 10.49 11.38
CA GLY A 133 -6.84 11.55 12.30
C GLY A 133 -7.81 12.61 11.75
N TRP A 134 -8.31 12.46 10.52
CA TRP A 134 -9.43 13.26 10.03
C TRP A 134 -10.79 12.73 10.53
N THR A 135 -10.99 12.68 11.86
CA THR A 135 -12.14 11.98 12.48
C THR A 135 -12.32 12.39 13.96
N ASP A 136 -13.40 11.92 14.58
CA ASP A 136 -13.87 12.21 15.96
C ASP A 136 -12.92 11.89 17.14
N TYR A 137 -11.76 11.27 16.92
CA TYR A 137 -10.86 10.82 18.00
C TYR A 137 -9.89 11.90 18.51
N GLY A 138 -9.91 13.10 17.93
CA GLY A 138 -9.05 14.22 18.34
C GLY A 138 -7.56 14.00 18.03
N GLU A 139 -7.26 13.04 17.17
CA GLU A 139 -5.93 12.74 16.67
C GLU A 139 -5.45 13.83 15.71
N THR A 140 -4.15 13.97 15.56
CA THR A 140 -3.62 14.92 14.57
C THR A 140 -3.87 14.37 13.17
N ASN A 141 -4.42 15.20 12.29
CA ASN A 141 -4.59 14.82 10.90
C ASN A 141 -3.24 14.76 10.18
N TYR A 142 -2.87 13.60 9.66
CA TYR A 142 -1.66 13.41 8.85
C TYR A 142 -2.00 12.72 7.55
N TYR A 143 -1.90 13.47 6.45
CA TYR A 143 -1.90 12.92 5.11
C TYR A 143 -0.47 12.53 4.74
N ALA A 144 -0.22 11.25 4.53
CA ALA A 144 1.09 10.69 4.18
C ALA A 144 1.06 10.09 2.78
N GLN A 145 2.11 10.34 1.98
CA GLN A 145 2.25 9.75 0.65
C GLN A 145 3.71 9.52 0.27
N ASN A 146 3.92 8.75 -0.79
CA ASN A 146 5.23 8.62 -1.43
C ASN A 146 5.37 9.58 -2.63
N THR A 147 6.54 9.57 -3.26
CA THR A 147 6.82 10.39 -4.43
C THR A 147 5.99 9.94 -5.63
N TRP A 148 5.51 10.91 -6.42
CA TRP A 148 4.92 10.65 -7.72
C TRP A 148 5.89 9.93 -8.65
N THR A 149 5.48 8.76 -9.12
CA THR A 149 6.26 7.89 -10.00
C THR A 149 5.60 7.82 -11.37
N THR A 150 6.33 8.19 -12.42
CA THR A 150 5.90 7.96 -13.80
C THR A 150 6.03 6.49 -14.16
N ILE A 151 4.94 5.90 -14.65
CA ILE A 151 4.90 4.54 -15.19
C ILE A 151 4.59 4.65 -16.69
N TYR A 152 5.44 4.09 -17.54
CA TYR A 152 5.30 4.16 -19.00
C TYR A 152 4.18 3.25 -19.54
N PRO A 153 3.72 3.46 -20.79
CA PRO A 153 2.73 2.60 -21.43
C PRO A 153 3.08 1.12 -21.34
N HIS A 154 2.12 0.30 -20.90
CA HIS A 154 2.23 -1.15 -20.72
C HIS A 154 3.30 -1.59 -19.72
N GLU A 155 3.87 -0.66 -18.95
CA GLU A 155 4.81 -0.97 -17.88
C GLU A 155 4.06 -1.34 -16.60
N ARG A 156 4.66 -2.26 -15.84
CA ARG A 156 4.22 -2.65 -14.51
C ARG A 156 5.30 -2.31 -13.49
N ARG A 157 4.93 -1.61 -12.41
CA ARG A 157 5.81 -1.17 -11.33
C ARG A 157 5.21 -1.47 -9.97
N THR A 158 6.05 -1.75 -8.98
CA THR A 158 5.63 -1.77 -7.57
C THR A 158 5.86 -0.37 -7.01
N LEU A 159 4.81 0.23 -6.46
CA LEU A 159 4.93 1.45 -5.67
C LEU A 159 4.86 1.10 -4.20
N MET A 160 5.56 1.90 -3.40
CA MET A 160 5.79 1.66 -1.99
C MET A 160 5.75 2.98 -1.24
N LEU A 161 4.92 3.04 -0.21
CA LEU A 161 4.90 4.07 0.82
C LEU A 161 5.62 3.52 2.04
N ASP A 162 6.87 3.94 2.19
CA ASP A 162 7.75 3.59 3.30
C ASP A 162 7.35 4.38 4.55
N PHE A 163 6.93 3.70 5.62
CA PHE A 163 6.52 4.39 6.85
C PHE A 163 7.71 5.02 7.57
N GLY A 164 8.95 4.57 7.32
CA GLY A 164 10.16 5.22 7.79
C GLY A 164 10.56 6.47 7.01
N HIS A 165 9.94 6.72 5.85
CA HIS A 165 10.26 7.86 4.98
C HIS A 165 9.08 8.23 4.05
N ALA A 166 8.10 8.94 4.61
CA ALA A 166 6.93 9.42 3.87
C ALA A 166 6.87 10.95 3.85
N GLN A 167 6.25 11.50 2.81
CA GLN A 167 5.94 12.91 2.74
C GLN A 167 4.63 13.18 3.47
N VAL A 168 4.63 14.10 4.43
CA VAL A 168 3.50 14.35 5.35
C VAL A 168 3.00 15.78 5.26
N TRP A 169 1.67 15.93 5.27
CA TRP A 169 0.94 17.18 5.42
C TRP A 169 -0.02 17.08 6.61
N GLY A 170 0.01 18.10 7.46
CA GLY A 170 -0.80 18.20 8.67
C GLY A 170 0.03 18.21 9.95
N GLY A 171 -0.61 18.62 11.05
CA GLY A 171 0.09 18.95 12.29
C GLY A 171 1.07 20.11 12.09
N ASP A 172 2.34 19.90 12.46
CA ASP A 172 3.43 20.86 12.27
C ASP A 172 4.20 20.65 10.95
N TYR A 173 3.80 19.68 10.12
CA TYR A 173 4.49 19.30 8.89
C TYR A 173 3.68 19.72 7.65
N GLU A 174 4.33 20.35 6.68
CA GLU A 174 3.67 20.83 5.46
C GLU A 174 4.48 20.44 4.22
N GLY A 175 4.42 19.15 3.88
CA GLY A 175 5.14 18.55 2.76
C GLY A 175 6.54 18.05 3.11
N ASP A 176 6.84 17.90 4.40
CA ASP A 176 8.12 17.41 4.90
C ASP A 176 8.22 15.88 4.79
N TRP A 177 9.45 15.39 4.61
CA TRP A 177 9.75 13.96 4.61
C TRP A 177 10.16 13.50 6.02
N VAL A 178 9.36 12.63 6.61
CA VAL A 178 9.50 12.20 8.00
C VAL A 178 9.34 10.70 8.17
N ASP A 179 9.85 10.19 9.29
CA ASP A 179 9.56 8.84 9.76
C ASP A 179 8.22 8.86 10.50
N LEU A 180 7.19 8.23 9.95
CA LEU A 180 5.86 8.15 10.54
C LEU A 180 5.86 7.41 11.88
N ASN A 181 6.82 6.51 12.13
CA ASN A 181 6.97 5.85 13.43
C ASN A 181 7.45 6.81 14.53
N SER A 182 7.97 7.98 14.14
CA SER A 182 8.33 9.04 15.09
C SER A 182 7.16 9.96 15.44
N LEU A 183 6.02 9.83 14.74
CA LEU A 183 4.81 10.61 14.97
C LEU A 183 3.81 9.84 15.85
N ASP A 184 2.88 10.57 16.46
CA ASP A 184 1.75 9.97 17.20
C ASP A 184 0.64 9.54 16.23
N VAL A 185 0.94 8.49 15.46
CA VAL A 185 0.01 7.89 14.48
C VAL A 185 -0.75 6.74 15.14
N ASN A 186 -2.08 6.81 15.09
CA ASN A 186 -2.92 5.66 15.42
C ASN A 186 -3.03 4.69 14.24
N TRP A 187 -2.15 3.70 14.22
CA TRP A 187 -2.11 2.65 13.20
C TRP A 187 -3.34 1.72 13.18
N GLU A 188 -4.19 1.80 14.20
CA GLU A 188 -5.47 1.09 14.27
C GLU A 188 -6.62 1.96 13.73
N HIS A 189 -6.34 3.23 13.36
CA HIS A 189 -7.33 4.21 12.92
C HIS A 189 -6.84 5.01 11.70
N ILE A 190 -6.79 4.34 10.56
CA ILE A 190 -6.50 4.96 9.26
C ILE A 190 -7.84 5.42 8.66
N THR A 191 -7.91 6.70 8.29
CA THR A 191 -9.14 7.40 7.89
C THR A 191 -9.29 7.60 6.38
N ASN A 192 -8.22 7.31 5.62
CA ASN A 192 -8.28 7.01 4.19
C ASN A 192 -7.01 6.25 3.77
N ILE A 193 -7.07 5.37 2.78
CA ILE A 193 -5.89 4.71 2.20
C ILE A 193 -6.16 4.30 0.76
N GLY A 194 -5.16 4.47 -0.12
CA GLY A 194 -5.37 4.20 -1.54
C GLY A 194 -4.21 4.61 -2.43
N LEU A 195 -4.53 5.12 -3.61
CA LEU A 195 -3.58 5.60 -4.61
C LEU A 195 -4.09 6.88 -5.26
N ASN A 196 -3.18 7.73 -5.73
CA ASN A 196 -3.52 8.82 -6.64
C ASN A 196 -3.07 8.47 -8.06
N ILE A 197 -3.86 8.90 -9.05
CA ILE A 197 -3.57 8.80 -10.48
C ILE A 197 -3.60 10.21 -11.06
N GLY A 198 -2.55 10.61 -11.78
CA GLY A 198 -2.48 11.94 -12.39
C GLY A 198 -1.07 12.50 -12.43
N GLY A 199 -0.89 13.71 -11.90
CA GLY A 199 0.38 14.43 -11.81
C GLY A 199 0.49 15.58 -12.80
N ASN A 200 1.72 15.91 -13.20
CA ASN A 200 1.95 16.85 -14.29
C ASN A 200 1.66 16.16 -15.62
N MET A 201 0.47 16.41 -16.16
CA MET A 201 0.00 15.85 -17.42
C MET A 201 0.21 16.87 -18.56
N PRO A 202 0.36 16.42 -19.82
CA PRO A 202 0.45 17.34 -20.96
C PRO A 202 -0.81 18.21 -21.05
N VAL A 203 -0.63 19.54 -21.12
CA VAL A 203 -1.73 20.47 -21.38
C VAL A 203 -2.05 20.44 -22.88
N GLY A 204 -3.14 19.78 -23.29
CA GLY A 204 -3.47 19.62 -24.71
C GLY A 204 -4.83 18.95 -24.98
N PRO A 205 -5.19 18.71 -26.26
CA PRO A 205 -6.40 17.96 -26.64
C PRO A 205 -6.26 16.44 -26.42
N ASP A 206 -5.23 16.01 -25.68
CA ASP A 206 -4.84 14.62 -25.52
C ASP A 206 -5.80 13.87 -24.58
N ASP A 207 -5.84 12.55 -24.73
CA ASP A 207 -6.73 11.67 -23.98
C ASP A 207 -6.42 11.73 -22.48
N TYR A 208 -7.33 12.37 -21.73
CA TYR A 208 -7.32 12.44 -20.27
C TYR A 208 -7.92 11.18 -19.62
N THR A 209 -8.28 10.18 -20.41
CA THR A 209 -8.83 8.92 -19.94
C THR A 209 -7.68 8.02 -19.48
N PHE A 210 -7.82 7.44 -18.29
CA PHE A 210 -6.89 6.44 -17.81
C PHE A 210 -7.53 5.05 -17.80
N GLU A 211 -6.71 4.03 -18.05
CA GLU A 211 -6.96 2.62 -17.81
C GLU A 211 -5.74 2.02 -17.10
N VAL A 212 -5.93 1.53 -15.88
CA VAL A 212 -4.85 0.99 -15.06
C VAL A 212 -5.29 -0.28 -14.35
N LYS A 213 -4.37 -1.23 -14.20
CA LYS A 213 -4.61 -2.44 -13.40
C LYS A 213 -3.78 -2.37 -12.14
N VAL A 214 -4.38 -2.76 -11.02
CA VAL A 214 -3.77 -2.72 -9.70
C VAL A 214 -3.85 -4.09 -9.07
N TYR A 215 -2.75 -4.55 -8.50
CA TYR A 215 -2.60 -5.86 -7.89
C TYR A 215 -1.97 -5.74 -6.50
N PRO A 216 -2.30 -6.66 -5.58
CA PRO A 216 -1.53 -6.82 -4.36
C PRO A 216 -0.08 -7.18 -4.64
N VAL A 217 0.83 -6.77 -3.75
CA VAL A 217 2.19 -7.31 -3.72
C VAL A 217 2.13 -8.73 -3.14
N PRO A 218 2.68 -9.76 -3.81
CA PRO A 218 2.74 -11.10 -3.23
C PRO A 218 3.56 -11.10 -1.93
N GLU A 219 3.06 -11.76 -0.88
CA GLU A 219 3.83 -11.90 0.36
C GLU A 219 5.20 -12.55 0.09
N PRO A 220 6.28 -12.08 0.73
CA PRO A 220 7.58 -12.70 0.59
C PRO A 220 7.54 -14.20 0.90
N ALA A 221 7.97 -15.03 -0.05
CA ALA A 221 7.98 -16.50 0.09
C ALA A 221 8.77 -17.02 1.31
N SER A 222 9.59 -16.17 1.90
CA SER A 222 10.30 -16.38 3.16
C SER A 222 9.36 -16.56 4.37
N ILE A 223 8.16 -15.97 4.40
CA ILE A 223 7.15 -16.23 5.45
C ILE A 223 6.69 -17.70 5.39
N LEU A 224 6.43 -18.20 4.18
CA LEU A 224 6.13 -19.62 3.93
C LEU A 224 7.31 -20.54 4.29
N LEU A 225 8.55 -20.09 4.05
CA LEU A 225 9.75 -20.84 4.41
C LEU A 225 9.98 -20.90 5.93
N LEU A 226 9.70 -19.83 6.66
CA LEU A 226 9.75 -19.79 8.13
C LEU A 226 8.70 -20.73 8.75
N GLY A 227 7.47 -20.71 8.22
CA GLY A 227 6.43 -21.65 8.63
C GLY A 227 6.84 -23.11 8.42
N SER A 228 7.31 -23.46 7.22
CA SER A 228 7.71 -24.83 6.88
C SER A 228 8.98 -25.32 7.59
N SER A 229 9.94 -24.43 7.87
CA SER A 229 11.15 -24.76 8.63
C SER A 229 10.86 -25.01 10.13
N LEU A 230 9.90 -24.32 10.73
CA LEU A 230 9.42 -24.59 12.09
C LEU A 230 8.73 -25.97 12.20
N PHE A 231 7.94 -26.37 11.20
CA PHE A 231 7.37 -27.73 11.15
C PHE A 231 8.46 -28.81 11.00
N GLY A 232 9.49 -28.55 10.19
CA GLY A 232 10.64 -29.44 10.04
C GLY A 232 11.41 -29.64 11.37
N LEU A 233 11.68 -28.55 12.10
CA LEU A 233 12.36 -28.59 13.40
C LEU A 233 11.53 -29.29 14.49
N GLY A 234 10.20 -29.10 14.49
CA GLY A 234 9.29 -29.80 15.41
C GLY A 234 9.25 -31.32 15.21
N LEU A 235 9.37 -31.79 13.97
CA LEU A 235 9.47 -33.22 13.64
C LEU A 235 10.84 -33.81 14.00
N PHE A 236 11.93 -33.05 13.80
CA PHE A 236 13.26 -33.44 14.23
C PHE A 236 13.38 -33.51 15.77
N GLY A 237 12.82 -32.55 16.50
CA GLY A 237 12.83 -32.51 17.97
C GLY A 237 12.10 -33.69 18.63
N ARG A 238 11.02 -34.20 18.02
CA ARG A 238 10.31 -35.40 18.51
C ARG A 238 11.10 -36.70 18.31
N LYS A 239 11.98 -36.77 17.31
CA LYS A 239 12.76 -37.98 17.01
C LYS A 239 13.93 -38.16 17.96
N PHE A 240 14.48 -37.08 18.52
CA PHE A 240 15.60 -37.12 19.48
C PHE A 240 15.18 -37.18 20.94
N ARG A 241 13.89 -37.09 21.26
CA ARG A 241 13.37 -37.22 22.64
C ARG A 241 13.06 -38.67 23.05
N LYS A 242 13.40 -39.64 22.21
CA LYS A 242 13.38 -41.08 22.49
C LYS A 242 14.81 -41.67 22.41
N VAL A 243 15.69 -41.22 23.31
CA VAL A 243 16.87 -41.96 23.79
C VAL A 243 17.03 -41.62 25.27
#